data_AF-A0A9W8A7G1-F1
#
_entry.id   AF-A0A9W8A7G1-F1
#
_cell.length_a   1.000
_cell.length_b   1.000
_cell.length_c   1.000
_cell.angle_alpha   90.00
_cell.angle_beta   90.00
_cell.angle_gamma   90.00
#
_symmetry.space_group_name_H-M   'P 1'
#
loop_
_entity.id
_entity.type
_entity.pdbx_description
1 polymer ?
#
loop_
_entity_poly.entity_id
_entity_poly.type
_entity_poly.pdbx_seq_one_letter_code
_entity_poly.pdbx_strand_id
1 'polypeptide(L)'
;MSRPRATVDSGDELLRRNPLPPQPNAHLYKDLLIFEERLKQNVRRLKRKKRKYRLQLGCLLTIIMYLLLLIFLETNTKPWSFLYKYAVVACSLTFYWQYKSRKYTQTTKYIPQVNHSLRIFNMRLDVNSTHREGKLNFFTDRVPPVISDGFQAFKALYFQRKRSMSLASKSETQPRKPKSS
;
A
#
# COMPACT_ATOMS: atom_id res chain seq x y z
N MET A 1 25.12 29.38 -34.66
CA MET A 1 24.86 27.99 -34.22
C MET A 1 24.96 27.96 -32.71
N SER A 2 23.84 28.13 -32.00
CA SER A 2 23.84 28.32 -30.54
C SER A 2 22.60 27.64 -29.95
N ARG A 3 22.81 26.58 -29.16
CA ARG A 3 21.75 25.78 -28.51
C ARG A 3 21.02 26.59 -27.44
N PRO A 4 19.70 26.47 -27.28
CA PRO A 4 19.00 27.05 -26.13
C PRO A 4 19.28 26.20 -24.88
N ARG A 5 19.83 26.86 -23.86
CA ARG A 5 20.16 26.30 -22.54
C ARG A 5 18.85 26.04 -21.80
N ALA A 6 18.57 24.78 -21.49
CA ALA A 6 17.37 24.38 -20.75
C ALA A 6 17.30 25.10 -19.39
N THR A 7 16.09 25.56 -19.08
CA THR A 7 15.63 26.25 -17.89
C THR A 7 15.89 25.43 -16.62
N VAL A 8 17.05 25.63 -16.01
CA VAL A 8 17.38 25.16 -14.65
C VAL A 8 16.85 26.13 -13.57
N ASP A 9 16.49 27.36 -13.97
CA ASP A 9 16.22 28.49 -13.07
C ASP A 9 14.81 28.49 -12.43
N SER A 10 13.81 27.90 -13.09
CA SER A 10 12.42 27.95 -12.62
C SER A 10 12.16 27.09 -11.37
N GLY A 11 13.02 26.11 -11.10
CA GLY A 11 12.96 25.27 -9.90
C GLY A 11 13.45 26.01 -8.65
N ASP A 12 14.40 26.92 -8.81
CA ASP A 12 15.00 27.69 -7.72
C ASP A 12 14.20 28.97 -7.44
N GLU A 13 13.57 29.58 -8.45
CA GLU A 13 12.66 30.71 -8.24
C GLU A 13 11.42 30.33 -7.40
N LEU A 14 10.83 29.15 -7.61
CA LEU A 14 9.70 28.67 -6.80
C LEU A 14 10.10 28.36 -5.35
N LEU A 15 11.36 27.96 -5.12
CA LEU A 15 11.94 27.80 -3.77
C LEU A 15 12.24 29.14 -3.10
N ARG A 16 12.51 30.18 -3.90
CA ARG A 16 12.75 31.55 -3.42
C ARG A 16 11.45 32.28 -3.09
N ARG A 17 10.37 31.99 -3.82
CA ARG A 17 9.04 32.62 -3.66
C ARG A 17 8.23 32.08 -2.48
N ASN A 18 8.40 30.81 -2.13
CA ASN A 18 7.87 30.21 -0.92
C ASN A 18 9.05 29.89 0.01
N PRO A 19 9.44 30.81 0.92
CA PRO A 19 10.48 30.52 1.87
C PRO A 19 10.12 29.25 2.62
N LEU A 20 11.04 28.28 2.61
CA LEU A 20 10.96 27.09 3.45
C LEU A 20 10.62 27.56 4.88
N PRO A 21 9.66 26.93 5.58
CA PRO A 21 9.47 27.21 7.00
C PRO A 21 10.84 27.11 7.68
N PRO A 22 11.15 28.00 8.63
CA PRO A 22 12.51 28.25 9.12
C PRO A 22 13.23 26.93 9.40
N GLN A 23 14.47 26.82 8.91
CA GLN A 23 15.29 25.61 8.99
C GLN A 23 15.87 25.46 10.40
N PRO A 24 15.24 24.61 11.22
CA PRO A 24 16.01 23.62 11.99
C PRO A 24 15.73 22.15 11.63
N ASN A 25 14.73 21.83 10.78
CA ASN A 25 14.14 20.47 10.74
C ASN A 25 14.08 19.78 9.36
N ALA A 26 14.75 20.27 8.31
CA ALA A 26 14.66 19.66 6.97
C ALA A 26 15.11 18.18 6.94
N HIS A 27 16.18 17.85 7.67
CA HIS A 27 16.65 16.48 7.85
C HIS A 27 15.66 15.62 8.66
N LEU A 28 15.08 16.17 9.73
CA LEU A 28 14.05 15.51 10.52
C LEU A 28 12.80 15.17 9.69
N TYR A 29 12.30 16.13 8.89
CA TYR A 29 11.13 15.90 8.04
C TYR A 29 11.42 14.88 6.93
N LYS A 30 12.64 14.88 6.39
CA LYS A 30 13.08 13.87 5.43
C LYS A 30 13.08 12.48 6.07
N ASP A 31 13.63 12.33 7.27
CA ASP A 31 13.67 11.05 7.97
C ASP A 31 12.28 10.57 8.37
N LEU A 32 11.40 11.49 8.78
CA LEU A 32 10.00 11.20 9.09
C LEU A 32 9.22 10.75 7.85
N LEU A 33 9.51 11.35 6.69
CA LEU A 33 8.94 10.93 5.41
C LEU A 33 9.42 9.53 5.01
N ILE A 34 10.71 9.23 5.20
CA ILE A 34 11.28 7.89 4.96
C ILE A 34 10.64 6.87 5.89
N PHE A 35 10.47 7.22 7.17
CA PHE A 35 9.79 6.39 8.15
C PHE A 35 8.35 6.08 7.73
N GLU A 36 7.58 7.10 7.33
CA GLU A 36 6.21 6.94 6.82
C GLU A 36 6.19 5.99 5.61
N GLU A 37 7.11 6.15 4.66
CA GLU A 37 7.14 5.30 3.47
C GLU A 37 7.50 3.85 3.81
N ARG A 38 8.44 3.61 4.74
CA ARG A 38 8.76 2.26 5.25
C ARG A 38 7.54 1.63 5.93
N LEU A 39 6.81 2.41 6.72
CA LEU A 39 5.61 1.94 7.40
C LEU A 39 4.53 1.53 6.39
N LYS A 40 4.26 2.38 5.39
CA LYS A 40 3.37 2.07 4.27
C LYS A 40 3.82 0.84 3.50
N GLN A 41 5.12 0.71 3.23
CA GLN A 41 5.65 -0.45 2.53
C GLN A 41 5.38 -1.75 3.29
N ASN A 42 5.55 -1.76 4.62
CA ASN A 42 5.23 -2.92 5.45
C ASN A 42 3.72 -3.23 5.45
N VAL A 43 2.86 -2.21 5.54
CA VAL A 43 1.40 -2.37 5.42
C VAL A 43 1.01 -2.94 4.05
N ARG A 44 1.60 -2.44 2.95
CA ARG A 44 1.36 -2.96 1.59
C ARG A 44 1.77 -4.43 1.48
N ARG A 45 2.96 -4.79 1.99
CA ARG A 45 3.45 -6.18 2.02
C ARG A 45 2.49 -7.09 2.79
N LEU A 46 2.01 -6.61 3.94
CA LEU A 46 1.05 -7.32 4.77
C LEU A 46 -0.29 -7.53 4.05
N LYS A 47 -0.83 -6.49 3.41
CA LYS A 47 -2.09 -6.57 2.65
C LYS A 47 -1.98 -7.51 1.46
N ARG A 48 -0.84 -7.53 0.74
CA ARG A 48 -0.60 -8.47 -0.36
C ARG A 48 -0.61 -9.91 0.13
N LYS A 49 0.07 -10.21 1.24
CA LYS A 49 0.02 -11.54 1.89
C LYS A 49 -1.43 -11.91 2.24
N LYS A 50 -2.17 -11.02 2.92
CA LYS A 50 -3.59 -11.24 3.26
C LYS A 50 -4.49 -11.49 2.05
N ARG A 51 -4.28 -10.77 0.94
CA ARG A 51 -5.06 -10.95 -0.29
C ARG A 51 -4.82 -12.32 -0.90
N LYS A 52 -3.56 -12.76 -1.01
CA LYS A 52 -3.22 -14.08 -1.54
C LYS A 52 -3.89 -15.19 -0.74
N TYR A 53 -3.83 -15.12 0.59
CA TYR A 53 -4.48 -16.11 1.46
C TYR A 53 -6.00 -16.10 1.34
N ARG A 54 -6.64 -14.92 1.30
CA ARG A 54 -8.10 -14.84 1.12
C ARG A 54 -8.56 -15.40 -0.23
N LEU A 55 -7.81 -15.15 -1.30
CA LEU A 55 -8.09 -15.72 -2.61
C LEU A 55 -7.92 -17.24 -2.60
N GLN A 56 -6.81 -17.74 -2.05
CA GLN A 56 -6.58 -19.18 -1.94
C GLN A 56 -7.66 -19.89 -1.13
N LEU A 57 -8.07 -19.32 0.01
CA LEU A 57 -9.13 -19.87 0.85
C LEU A 57 -10.49 -19.85 0.12
N GLY A 58 -10.79 -18.76 -0.60
CA GLY A 58 -12.00 -18.66 -1.43
C GLY A 58 -12.03 -19.70 -2.56
N CYS A 59 -10.92 -19.88 -3.27
CA CYS A 59 -10.80 -20.91 -4.32
C CYS A 59 -11.03 -22.32 -3.77
N LEU A 60 -10.44 -22.64 -2.61
CA LEU A 60 -10.63 -23.94 -1.96
C LEU A 60 -12.11 -24.15 -1.56
N LEU A 61 -12.76 -23.11 -1.04
CA LEU A 61 -14.19 -23.16 -0.70
C LEU A 61 -15.05 -23.39 -1.95
N THR A 62 -14.77 -22.72 -3.07
CA THR A 62 -15.50 -22.92 -4.33
C THR A 62 -15.32 -24.33 -4.89
N ILE A 63 -14.13 -24.91 -4.77
CA ILE A 63 -13.87 -26.30 -5.20
C ILE A 63 -14.68 -27.28 -4.34
N ILE A 64 -14.69 -27.09 -3.01
CA ILE A 64 -15.49 -27.92 -2.11
C ILE A 64 -16.97 -27.84 -2.48
N MET A 65 -17.51 -26.63 -2.70
CA MET A 65 -18.90 -26.44 -3.12
C MET A 65 -19.22 -27.12 -4.45
N TYR A 66 -18.34 -27.01 -5.45
CA TYR A 66 -18.51 -27.67 -6.74
C TYR A 66 -18.56 -29.20 -6.61
N LEU A 67 -17.63 -29.78 -5.84
CA LEU A 67 -17.60 -31.22 -5.60
C LEU A 67 -18.83 -31.70 -4.82
N LEU A 68 -19.33 -30.91 -3.86
CA LEU A 68 -20.58 -31.19 -3.15
C LEU A 68 -21.79 -31.19 -4.09
N LEU A 69 -21.84 -30.24 -5.04
CA LEU A 69 -22.88 -30.20 -6.06
C LEU A 69 -22.80 -31.45 -6.97
N LEU A 70 -21.59 -31.88 -7.34
CA LEU A 70 -21.39 -33.10 -8.12
C LEU A 70 -21.85 -34.35 -7.36
N ILE A 71 -21.55 -34.45 -6.06
CA ILE A 71 -22.05 -35.52 -5.17
C ILE A 71 -23.58 -35.55 -5.16
N PHE A 72 -24.21 -34.37 -5.05
CA PHE A 72 -25.66 -34.26 -4.93
C PHE A 72 -26.38 -34.61 -6.25
N LEU A 73 -25.81 -34.20 -7.38
CA LEU A 73 -26.40 -34.44 -8.70
C LEU A 73 -26.15 -35.88 -9.19
N GLU A 74 -24.99 -36.46 -8.87
CA GLU A 74 -24.64 -37.81 -9.29
C GLU A 74 -24.85 -38.82 -8.15
N THR A 75 -26.08 -39.31 -8.04
CA THR A 75 -26.50 -40.41 -7.13
C THR A 75 -26.07 -41.81 -7.61
N ASN A 76 -25.19 -41.88 -8.61
CA ASN A 76 -24.86 -43.11 -9.32
C ASN A 76 -23.75 -43.91 -8.59
N THR A 77 -23.97 -45.21 -8.41
CA THR A 77 -23.08 -46.15 -7.68
C THR A 77 -21.87 -46.60 -8.51
N LYS A 78 -21.29 -45.69 -9.30
CA LYS A 78 -20.07 -45.98 -10.07
C LYS A 78 -18.87 -46.01 -9.12
N PRO A 79 -17.86 -46.88 -9.36
CA PRO A 79 -16.67 -46.93 -8.51
C PRO A 79 -15.87 -45.61 -8.51
N TRP A 80 -15.92 -44.84 -9.61
CA TRP A 80 -15.32 -43.51 -9.70
C TRP A 80 -15.92 -42.49 -8.73
N SER A 81 -17.12 -42.75 -8.20
CA SER A 81 -17.80 -41.90 -7.24
C SER A 81 -17.10 -41.83 -5.87
N PHE A 82 -16.30 -42.83 -5.52
CA PHE A 82 -15.49 -42.78 -4.31
C PHE A 82 -14.40 -41.71 -4.39
N LEU A 83 -13.85 -41.45 -5.58
CA LEU A 83 -12.72 -40.53 -5.76
C LEU A 83 -13.09 -39.10 -5.39
N TYR A 84 -14.24 -38.58 -5.85
CA TYR A 84 -14.67 -37.23 -5.51
C TYR A 84 -15.11 -37.10 -4.04
N LYS A 85 -15.66 -38.16 -3.43
CA LYS A 85 -16.03 -38.16 -1.99
C LYS A 85 -14.78 -38.03 -1.12
N TYR A 86 -13.74 -38.80 -1.40
CA TYR A 86 -12.45 -38.66 -0.72
C TYR A 86 -11.80 -37.30 -1.01
N ALA A 87 -11.93 -36.77 -2.23
CA ALA A 87 -11.43 -35.44 -2.57
C ALA A 87 -12.11 -34.35 -1.72
N VAL A 88 -13.42 -34.44 -1.45
CA VAL A 88 -14.13 -33.50 -0.57
C VAL A 88 -13.62 -33.56 0.86
N VAL A 89 -13.43 -34.77 1.41
CA VAL A 89 -12.88 -34.96 2.76
C VAL A 89 -11.47 -34.36 2.86
N ALA A 90 -10.60 -34.66 1.89
CA ALA A 90 -9.25 -34.11 1.83
C ALA A 90 -9.23 -32.58 1.69
N CYS A 91 -10.06 -32.01 0.80
CA CYS A 91 -10.18 -30.55 0.64
C CYS A 91 -10.70 -29.88 1.91
N SER A 92 -11.64 -30.51 2.62
CA SER A 92 -12.20 -29.99 3.88
C SER A 92 -11.17 -29.99 5.01
N LEU A 93 -10.35 -31.06 5.11
CA LEU A 93 -9.25 -31.14 6.09
C LEU A 93 -8.18 -30.07 5.81
N THR A 94 -7.76 -29.91 4.56
CA THR A 94 -6.80 -28.88 4.20
C THR A 94 -7.37 -27.46 4.38
N PHE A 95 -8.67 -27.26 4.14
CA PHE A 95 -9.36 -26.00 4.43
C PHE A 95 -9.34 -25.68 5.92
N TYR A 96 -9.71 -26.64 6.77
CA TYR A 96 -9.69 -26.46 8.23
C TYR A 96 -8.27 -26.17 8.75
N TRP A 97 -7.27 -26.90 8.27
CA TRP A 97 -5.86 -26.67 8.63
C TRP A 97 -5.40 -25.26 8.24
N GLN A 98 -5.71 -24.84 7.01
CA GLN A 98 -5.38 -23.51 6.53
C GLN A 98 -6.12 -22.45 7.36
N TYR A 99 -7.42 -22.60 7.58
CA TYR A 99 -8.23 -21.68 8.37
C TYR A 99 -7.68 -21.48 9.80
N LYS A 100 -7.29 -22.57 10.47
CA LYS A 100 -6.74 -22.56 11.83
C LYS A 100 -5.28 -22.08 11.89
N SER A 101 -4.58 -22.01 10.75
CA SER A 101 -3.17 -21.65 10.72
C SER A 101 -2.93 -20.28 11.37
N ARG A 102 -2.01 -20.23 12.35
CA ARG A 102 -1.65 -18.99 13.09
C ARG A 102 -1.22 -17.83 12.18
N LYS A 103 -0.84 -18.11 10.93
CA LYS A 103 -0.47 -17.11 9.91
C LYS A 103 -1.59 -16.10 9.62
N TYR A 104 -2.86 -16.50 9.77
CA TYR A 104 -4.02 -15.63 9.56
C TYR A 104 -4.18 -14.61 10.69
N THR A 105 -4.04 -15.05 11.94
CA THR A 105 -4.22 -14.20 13.13
C THR A 105 -3.11 -13.15 13.28
N GLN A 106 -1.86 -13.51 12.99
CA GLN A 106 -0.72 -12.58 13.13
C GLN A 106 -0.86 -11.34 12.24
N THR A 107 -1.46 -11.50 11.06
CA THR A 107 -1.67 -10.39 10.12
C THR A 107 -2.67 -9.36 10.65
N THR A 108 -3.61 -9.76 11.51
CA THR A 108 -4.58 -8.84 12.13
C THR A 108 -4.00 -8.07 13.31
N LYS A 109 -3.01 -8.64 14.01
CA LYS A 109 -2.34 -8.04 15.17
C LYS A 109 -1.31 -6.98 14.82
N TYR A 110 -0.87 -6.91 13.56
CA TYR A 110 0.16 -5.97 13.13
C TYR A 110 -0.21 -4.50 13.40
N ILE A 111 -1.43 -4.07 13.04
CA ILE A 111 -1.84 -2.66 13.21
C ILE A 111 -1.86 -2.25 14.69
N PRO A 112 -2.52 -2.98 15.62
CA PRO A 112 -2.49 -2.61 17.03
C PRO A 112 -1.08 -2.67 17.62
N GLN A 113 -0.25 -3.62 17.19
CA GLN A 113 1.15 -3.71 17.65
C GLN A 113 1.98 -2.49 17.19
N VAL A 114 1.84 -2.07 15.94
CA VAL A 114 2.52 -0.87 15.43
C VAL A 114 1.97 0.38 16.10
N ASN A 115 0.65 0.51 16.27
CA ASN A 115 0.05 1.66 16.95
C ASN A 115 0.48 1.75 18.42
N HIS A 116 0.76 0.62 19.08
CA HIS A 116 1.36 0.61 20.41
C HIS A 116 2.77 1.23 20.39
N SER A 117 3.63 0.83 19.46
CA SER A 117 4.98 1.42 19.32
C SER A 117 4.95 2.88 18.85
N LEU A 118 4.02 3.25 17.96
CA LEU A 118 3.88 4.62 17.45
C LEU A 118 3.36 5.60 18.50
N ARG A 119 2.64 5.10 19.52
CA ARG A 119 2.12 5.93 20.61
C ARG A 119 3.22 6.58 21.44
N ILE A 120 4.38 5.93 21.59
CA ILE A 120 5.56 6.49 22.26
C ILE A 120 6.06 7.73 21.52
N PHE A 121 5.95 7.73 20.19
CA PHE A 121 6.30 8.87 19.34
C PHE A 121 5.14 9.84 19.11
N ASN A 122 4.06 9.74 19.89
CA ASN A 122 2.82 10.50 19.71
C ASN A 122 2.26 10.45 18.27
N MET A 123 2.41 9.31 17.61
CA MET A 123 1.91 9.05 16.26
C MET A 123 0.90 7.91 16.24
N ARG A 124 0.09 7.85 15.18
CA ARG A 124 -0.83 6.75 14.90
C ARG A 124 -0.84 6.44 13.41
N LEU A 125 -0.92 5.15 13.08
CA LEU A 125 -1.16 4.68 11.73
C LEU A 125 -2.65 4.40 11.55
N ASP A 126 -3.32 5.25 10.77
CA ASP A 126 -4.73 5.07 10.45
C ASP A 126 -4.89 4.43 9.07
N VAL A 127 -5.49 3.24 9.06
CA VAL A 127 -5.70 2.44 7.84
C VAL A 127 -7.20 2.45 7.50
N ASN A 128 -7.62 3.49 6.77
CA ASN A 128 -9.02 3.65 6.34
C ASN A 128 -9.25 3.19 4.89
N SER A 129 -10.52 3.12 4.48
CA SER A 129 -10.93 2.82 3.10
C SER A 129 -10.35 3.82 2.09
N THR A 130 -10.27 5.10 2.46
CA THR A 130 -9.66 6.20 1.71
C THR A 130 -8.13 6.10 1.65
N HIS A 131 -7.48 5.72 2.75
CA HIS A 131 -6.03 5.56 2.85
C HIS A 131 -5.66 4.09 3.05
N ARG A 132 -5.84 3.29 2.00
CA ARG A 132 -5.55 1.85 2.03
C ARG A 132 -4.09 1.52 2.35
N GLU A 133 -3.17 2.46 2.24
CA GLU A 133 -1.75 2.23 2.54
C GLU A 133 -1.37 2.62 3.97
N GLY A 134 -2.30 3.25 4.69
CA GLY A 134 -2.08 3.85 6.00
C GLY A 134 -1.65 5.32 5.87
N LYS A 135 -2.28 6.19 6.66
CA LYS A 135 -1.87 7.58 6.85
C LYS A 135 -1.25 7.71 8.25
N LEU A 136 -0.09 8.34 8.32
CA LEU A 136 0.54 8.69 9.58
C LEU A 136 -0.11 9.98 10.09
N ASN A 137 -0.71 9.91 11.27
CA ASN A 137 -1.33 11.04 11.94
C ASN A 137 -0.61 11.29 13.27
N PHE A 138 -0.39 12.56 13.60
CA PHE A 138 0.13 12.96 14.90
C PHE A 138 -1.02 13.17 15.88
N PHE A 139 -0.80 12.90 17.17
CA PHE A 139 -1.74 13.34 18.18
C PHE A 139 -1.61 14.86 18.35
N THR A 140 -2.59 15.59 17.82
CA THR A 140 -2.64 17.06 17.87
C THR A 140 -2.53 17.60 19.31
N ASP A 141 -2.98 16.82 20.30
CA ASP A 141 -2.94 17.21 21.72
C ASP A 141 -1.53 17.17 22.34
N ARG A 142 -0.57 16.51 21.68
CA ARG A 142 0.76 16.21 22.25
C ARG A 142 1.94 16.68 21.40
N VAL A 143 1.69 17.06 20.15
CA VAL A 143 2.73 17.51 19.22
C VAL A 143 2.46 18.98 18.87
N PRO A 144 3.44 19.89 19.06
CA PRO A 144 3.29 21.28 18.67
C PRO A 144 2.84 21.40 17.20
N PRO A 145 1.84 22.24 16.89
CA PRO A 145 1.28 22.36 15.55
C PRO A 145 2.34 22.76 14.52
N VAL A 146 3.35 23.54 14.93
CA VAL A 146 4.49 23.95 14.10
C VAL A 146 5.23 22.76 13.45
N ILE A 147 5.37 21.63 14.16
CA ILE A 147 6.07 20.44 13.63
C ILE A 147 5.17 19.68 12.66
N SER A 148 3.89 19.52 13.00
CA SER A 148 2.91 18.85 12.15
C SER A 148 2.73 19.62 10.84
N ASP A 149 2.51 20.94 10.92
CA ASP A 149 2.26 21.80 9.78
C ASP A 149 3.51 21.94 8.92
N GLY A 150 4.70 22.07 9.54
CA GLY A 150 5.97 22.06 8.84
C GLY A 150 6.21 20.76 8.07
N PHE A 151 5.89 19.60 8.66
CA PHE A 151 5.97 18.31 7.98
C PHE A 151 4.97 18.19 6.82
N GLN A 152 3.72 18.64 7.02
CA GLN A 152 2.70 18.61 5.96
C GLN A 152 3.08 19.51 4.78
N ALA A 153 3.58 20.71 5.05
CA ALA A 153 4.07 21.64 4.03
C ALA A 153 5.25 21.03 3.25
N PHE A 154 6.24 20.47 3.96
CA PHE A 154 7.39 19.78 3.34
C PHE A 154 6.94 18.62 2.44
N LYS A 155 6.00 17.81 2.92
CA LYS A 155 5.44 16.68 2.17
C LYS A 155 4.71 17.12 0.90
N ALA A 156 3.92 18.18 0.97
CA ALA A 156 3.22 18.74 -0.18
C ALA A 156 4.21 19.19 -1.26
N LEU A 157 5.24 19.94 -0.87
CA LEU A 157 6.31 20.39 -1.77
C LEU A 157 7.08 19.22 -2.40
N TYR A 158 7.42 18.21 -1.61
CA TYR A 158 8.12 17.01 -2.09
C TYR A 158 7.31 16.28 -3.17
N PHE A 159 6.00 16.05 -2.95
CA PHE A 159 5.15 15.38 -3.93
C PHE A 159 4.87 16.24 -5.16
N GLN A 160 4.76 17.56 -5.00
CA GLN A 160 4.62 18.49 -6.12
C GLN A 160 5.84 18.42 -7.04
N ARG A 161 7.06 18.46 -6.48
CA ARG A 161 8.31 18.30 -7.23
C ARG A 161 8.41 16.95 -7.92
N LYS A 162 8.03 15.86 -7.24
CA LYS A 162 8.04 14.52 -7.85
C LYS A 162 7.08 14.44 -9.04
N ARG A 163 5.91 15.08 -8.94
CA ARG A 163 4.91 15.12 -10.02
C ARG A 163 5.42 15.94 -11.21
N SER A 164 5.98 17.13 -10.99
CA SER A 164 6.52 17.96 -12.09
C SER A 164 7.64 17.25 -12.85
N MET A 165 8.56 16.58 -12.15
CA MET A 165 9.61 15.78 -12.78
C MET A 165 9.05 14.63 -13.64
N SER A 166 8.02 13.92 -13.15
CA SER A 166 7.39 12.84 -13.91
C SER A 166 6.62 13.34 -15.15
N LEU A 167 6.09 14.56 -15.10
CA LEU A 167 5.43 15.19 -16.25
C LEU A 167 6.47 15.65 -17.28
N ALA A 168 7.59 16.23 -16.83
CA ALA A 168 8.70 16.64 -17.68
C ALA A 168 9.32 15.43 -18.43
N SER A 169 9.59 14.32 -17.73
CA SER A 169 10.09 13.09 -18.37
C SER A 169 9.11 12.49 -19.38
N LYS A 170 7.79 12.63 -19.12
CA LYS A 170 6.75 12.12 -20.02
C LYS A 170 6.57 13.00 -21.27
N SER A 171 6.74 14.32 -21.16
CA SER A 171 6.76 15.23 -22.32
C SER A 171 7.98 15.03 -23.21
N GLU A 172 9.11 14.59 -22.64
CA GLU A 172 10.34 14.33 -23.38
C GLU A 172 10.30 13.01 -24.18
N THR A 173 9.44 12.06 -23.77
CA THR A 173 9.29 10.74 -24.43
C THR A 173 8.23 10.73 -25.54
N GLN A 174 7.42 11.78 -25.72
CA GLN A 174 6.50 11.88 -26.87
C GLN A 174 7.27 12.32 -28.13
N PRO A 175 7.26 11.55 -29.24
CA PRO A 175 7.90 11.98 -30.48
C PRO A 175 7.20 13.24 -30.97
N ARG A 176 7.97 14.30 -31.21
CA ARG A 176 7.48 15.56 -31.79
C ARG A 176 6.74 15.21 -33.09
N LYS A 177 5.41 15.41 -33.13
CA LYS A 177 4.67 15.38 -34.39
C LYS A 177 5.30 16.41 -35.33
N PRO A 178 5.70 16.02 -36.56
CA PRO A 178 6.21 16.98 -37.51
C PRO A 178 5.09 18.00 -37.81
N LYS A 179 5.42 19.28 -37.73
CA LYS A 179 4.54 20.35 -38.22
C LYS A 179 4.34 20.08 -39.72
N SER A 180 3.12 19.79 -40.13
CA SER A 180 2.75 19.80 -41.55
C SER A 180 2.84 21.25 -42.02
N SER A 181 3.86 21.54 -42.83
CA SER A 181 3.86 22.70 -43.73
C SER A 181 2.84 22.50 -44.84
#